data_AF-A0A2A4SXF7-F1
#
_entry.id   AF-A0A2A4SXF7-F1
#
_cell.length_a   1.000
_cell.length_b   1.000
_cell.length_c   1.000
_cell.angle_alpha   90.00
_cell.angle_beta   90.00
_cell.angle_gamma   90.00
#
_symmetry.space_group_name_H-M   'P 1'
#
loop_
_entity.id
_entity.type
_entity.pdbx_description
1 polymer ?
#
loop_
_entity_poly.entity_id
_entity_poly.type
_entity_poly.pdbx_seq_one_letter_code
_entity_poly.pdbx_strand_id
1 'polypeptide(L)'
;MTNIIKILFLLLVLNSQMLFAESSSDKADKLYNQAQRLYSNAKYKEAIPLYEKSYELKPSKDIPANTGISYKNIGNYKKSIYWYKVGIKVFNDKKSIFNLGLLYEEKLLNIDEAIKWYREAINQKNLDAYDNISLIYHDIRKDNLTASAYYLATIEKSYTKKQILDFLKNDWKIDEATIKKAYHLQKTLVPNPYYDKEFEEKIAKKKSGRR
;
A
#
# COMPACT_ATOMS: atom_id res chain seq x y z
N MET A 1 18.25 -61.88 -21.16
CA MET A 1 17.37 -60.80 -21.67
C MET A 1 16.29 -60.36 -20.67
N THR A 2 15.75 -61.28 -19.86
CA THR A 2 14.63 -61.03 -18.94
C THR A 2 14.89 -60.02 -17.82
N ASN A 3 16.13 -59.90 -17.33
CA ASN A 3 16.46 -58.96 -16.25
C ASN A 3 16.63 -57.51 -16.73
N ILE A 4 17.13 -57.29 -17.95
CA ILE A 4 17.32 -55.94 -18.51
C ILE A 4 15.96 -55.28 -18.81
N ILE A 5 15.01 -56.06 -19.33
CA ILE A 5 13.63 -55.59 -19.59
C ILE A 5 12.92 -55.22 -18.27
N LYS A 6 13.12 -56.00 -17.19
CA LYS A 6 12.57 -55.68 -15.86
C LYS A 6 13.15 -54.39 -15.28
N ILE A 7 14.46 -54.16 -15.44
CA ILE A 7 15.13 -52.94 -14.95
C ILE A 7 14.66 -51.70 -15.72
N LEU A 8 14.56 -51.80 -17.06
CA LEU A 8 14.04 -50.71 -17.90
C LEU A 8 12.58 -50.37 -17.58
N PHE A 9 11.74 -51.38 -17.33
CA PHE A 9 10.35 -51.18 -16.93
C PHE A 9 10.24 -50.53 -15.54
N LEU A 10 11.08 -50.94 -14.57
CA LEU A 10 11.12 -50.35 -13.24
C LEU A 10 11.57 -48.87 -13.28
N LEU A 11 12.57 -48.53 -14.10
CA LEU A 11 13.03 -47.16 -14.31
C LEU A 11 11.98 -46.28 -15.01
N LEU A 12 11.22 -46.82 -15.95
CA LEU A 12 10.09 -46.13 -16.59
C LEU A 12 8.94 -45.87 -15.62
N VAL A 13 8.64 -46.83 -14.74
CA VAL A 13 7.60 -46.68 -13.69
C VAL A 13 8.06 -45.72 -12.59
N LEU A 14 9.34 -45.72 -12.22
CA LEU A 14 9.89 -44.75 -11.27
C LEU A 14 9.91 -43.33 -11.86
N ASN A 15 10.28 -43.17 -13.14
CA ASN A 15 10.22 -41.89 -13.84
C ASN A 15 8.79 -41.39 -14.04
N SER A 16 7.82 -42.28 -14.29
CA SER A 16 6.41 -41.88 -14.38
C SER A 16 5.83 -41.49 -13.02
N GLN A 17 6.15 -42.20 -11.94
CA GLN A 17 5.77 -41.80 -10.58
C GLN A 17 6.38 -40.46 -10.16
N MET A 18 7.63 -40.18 -10.59
CA MET A 18 8.28 -38.89 -10.38
C MET A 18 7.61 -37.75 -11.18
N LEU A 19 6.98 -38.08 -12.31
CA LEU A 19 6.18 -37.16 -13.14
C LEU A 19 4.79 -36.86 -12.54
N PHE A 20 4.35 -37.60 -11.51
CA PHE A 20 3.06 -37.41 -10.83
C PHE A 20 3.17 -36.88 -9.39
N ALA A 21 4.37 -36.63 -8.88
CA ALA A 21 4.54 -35.94 -7.60
C ALA A 21 4.26 -34.44 -7.79
N GLU A 22 3.15 -33.94 -7.21
CA GLU A 22 2.82 -32.51 -7.21
C GLU A 22 4.03 -31.71 -6.72
N SER A 23 4.51 -30.77 -7.53
CA SER A 23 5.68 -29.99 -7.16
C SER A 23 5.37 -29.11 -5.93
N SER A 24 6.41 -28.73 -5.18
CA SER A 24 6.24 -27.78 -4.07
C SER A 24 5.60 -26.47 -4.54
N SER A 25 5.89 -26.05 -5.77
CA SER A 25 5.29 -24.88 -6.40
C SER A 25 3.80 -25.07 -6.67
N ASP A 26 3.39 -26.20 -7.26
CA ASP A 26 1.97 -26.46 -7.57
C ASP A 26 1.13 -26.51 -6.29
N LYS A 27 1.67 -27.17 -5.27
CA LYS A 27 1.05 -27.23 -3.94
C LYS A 27 0.92 -25.84 -3.33
N ALA A 28 1.95 -24.99 -3.46
CA ALA A 28 1.91 -23.62 -2.97
C ALA A 28 0.81 -22.79 -3.66
N ASP A 29 0.70 -22.91 -4.99
CA ASP A 29 -0.28 -22.16 -5.78
C ASP A 29 -1.71 -22.64 -5.47
N LYS A 30 -1.92 -23.95 -5.26
CA LYS A 30 -3.21 -24.51 -4.82
C LYS A 30 -3.62 -24.01 -3.44
N LEU A 31 -2.70 -24.00 -2.48
CA LEU A 31 -2.93 -23.47 -1.13
C LEU A 31 -3.27 -21.97 -1.18
N TYR A 32 -2.54 -21.19 -1.97
CA TYR A 32 -2.81 -19.76 -2.16
C TYR A 32 -4.21 -19.51 -2.73
N ASN A 33 -4.60 -20.25 -3.77
CA ASN A 33 -5.91 -20.11 -4.39
C ASN A 33 -7.04 -20.53 -3.43
N GLN A 34 -6.83 -21.55 -2.60
CA GLN A 34 -7.78 -21.92 -1.56
C GLN A 34 -7.90 -20.85 -0.47
N ALA A 35 -6.76 -20.30 -0.03
CA ALA A 35 -6.72 -19.21 0.94
C ALA A 35 -7.48 -17.98 0.43
N GLN A 36 -7.30 -17.62 -0.84
CA GLN A 36 -8.05 -16.54 -1.48
C GLN A 36 -9.56 -16.79 -1.51
N ARG A 37 -10.01 -18.02 -1.81
CA ARG A 37 -11.44 -18.34 -1.76
C ARG A 37 -12.02 -18.19 -0.35
N LEU A 38 -11.28 -18.61 0.67
CA LEU A 38 -11.69 -18.41 2.07
C LEU A 38 -11.70 -16.93 2.46
N TYR A 39 -10.66 -16.18 2.05
CA TYR A 39 -10.55 -14.75 2.24
C TYR A 39 -11.74 -14.00 1.63
N SER A 40 -12.11 -14.29 0.38
CA SER A 40 -13.26 -13.68 -0.30
C SER A 40 -14.60 -14.00 0.38
N ASN A 41 -14.68 -15.09 1.14
CA ASN A 41 -15.82 -15.45 1.98
C ASN A 41 -15.69 -14.95 3.43
N ALA A 42 -14.76 -14.03 3.71
CA ALA A 42 -14.44 -13.49 5.04
C ALA A 42 -14.03 -14.55 6.09
N LYS A 43 -13.66 -15.76 5.66
CA LYS A 43 -13.18 -16.86 6.52
C LYS A 43 -11.69 -16.70 6.84
N TYR A 44 -11.32 -15.58 7.45
CA TYR A 44 -9.92 -15.20 7.64
C TYR A 44 -9.12 -16.18 8.50
N LYS A 45 -9.71 -16.71 9.58
CA LYS A 45 -9.05 -17.69 10.47
C LYS A 45 -8.66 -18.97 9.72
N GLU A 46 -9.48 -19.41 8.78
CA GLU A 46 -9.23 -20.60 7.95
C GLU A 46 -8.22 -20.29 6.82
N ALA A 47 -8.24 -19.07 6.27
CA ALA A 47 -7.34 -18.66 5.18
C ALA A 47 -5.88 -18.52 5.64
N ILE A 48 -5.64 -18.01 6.86
CA ILE A 48 -4.30 -17.74 7.40
C ILE A 48 -3.35 -18.93 7.28
N PRO A 49 -3.63 -20.12 7.84
CA PRO A 49 -2.68 -21.23 7.79
C PRO A 49 -2.37 -21.68 6.35
N LEU A 50 -3.30 -21.51 5.41
CA LEU A 50 -3.07 -21.82 4.00
C LEU A 50 -2.16 -20.78 3.34
N TYR A 51 -2.33 -19.50 3.64
CA TYR A 51 -1.41 -18.46 3.20
C TYR A 51 0.01 -18.67 3.76
N GLU A 52 0.13 -18.95 5.07
CA GLU A 52 1.44 -19.18 5.70
C GLU A 52 2.13 -20.41 5.09
N LYS A 53 1.39 -21.52 4.90
CA LYS A 53 1.93 -22.72 4.26
C LYS A 53 2.31 -22.51 2.80
N SER A 54 1.50 -21.76 2.05
CA SER A 54 1.81 -21.39 0.67
C SER A 54 3.11 -20.59 0.61
N TYR A 55 3.27 -19.59 1.48
CA TYR A 55 4.48 -18.77 1.56
C TYR A 55 5.72 -19.58 1.93
N GLU A 56 5.61 -20.53 2.87
CA GLU A 56 6.71 -21.43 3.24
C GLU A 56 7.20 -22.27 2.06
N LEU A 57 6.28 -22.74 1.21
CA LEU A 57 6.62 -23.54 0.03
C LEU A 57 7.19 -22.67 -1.11
N LYS A 58 6.63 -21.48 -1.30
CA LYS A 58 6.98 -20.56 -2.37
C LYS A 58 6.68 -19.11 -1.96
N PRO A 59 7.68 -18.36 -1.47
CA PRO A 59 7.51 -16.95 -1.17
C PRO A 59 7.06 -16.17 -2.41
N SER A 60 6.00 -15.38 -2.29
CA SER A 60 5.45 -14.56 -3.36
C SER A 60 4.93 -13.24 -2.83
N LYS A 61 5.01 -12.18 -3.65
CA LYS A 61 4.64 -10.80 -3.27
C LYS A 61 3.17 -10.65 -2.87
N ASP A 62 2.28 -11.51 -3.38
CA ASP A 62 0.83 -11.35 -3.21
C ASP A 62 0.31 -11.95 -1.88
N ILE A 63 1.16 -12.73 -1.18
CA ILE A 63 0.76 -13.40 0.06
C ILE A 63 0.82 -12.46 1.27
N PRO A 64 1.93 -11.73 1.54
CA PRO A 64 2.08 -11.00 2.80
C PRO A 64 0.97 -9.98 3.08
N ALA A 65 0.53 -9.22 2.08
CA ALA A 65 -0.57 -8.26 2.26
C ALA A 65 -1.88 -8.96 2.65
N ASN A 66 -2.25 -10.04 1.95
CA ASN A 66 -3.47 -10.78 2.22
C ASN A 66 -3.45 -11.48 3.58
N THR A 67 -2.30 -12.04 3.98
CA THR A 67 -2.11 -12.61 5.32
C THR A 67 -2.21 -11.53 6.39
N GLY A 68 -1.58 -10.37 6.17
CA GLY A 68 -1.65 -9.22 7.06
C GLY A 68 -3.08 -8.70 7.25
N ILE A 69 -3.86 -8.59 6.17
CA ILE A 69 -5.28 -8.20 6.23
C ILE A 69 -6.11 -9.26 6.96
N SER A 70 -5.85 -10.55 6.71
CA SER A 70 -6.54 -11.64 7.41
C SER A 70 -6.31 -11.58 8.91
N TYR A 71 -5.06 -11.36 9.35
CA TYR A 71 -4.74 -11.16 10.76
C TYR A 71 -5.36 -9.89 11.35
N LYS A 72 -5.43 -8.78 10.59
CA LYS A 72 -6.13 -7.55 10.99
C LYS A 72 -7.60 -7.83 11.31
N ASN A 73 -8.29 -8.55 10.41
CA ASN A 73 -9.71 -8.83 10.56
C ASN A 73 -10.05 -9.74 11.74
N ILE A 74 -9.13 -10.60 12.18
CA ILE A 74 -9.32 -11.45 13.37
C ILE A 74 -8.79 -10.81 14.66
N GLY A 75 -8.35 -9.55 14.61
CA GLY A 75 -7.87 -8.80 15.77
C GLY A 75 -6.43 -9.08 16.20
N ASN A 76 -5.67 -9.87 15.44
CA ASN A 76 -4.27 -10.15 15.77
C ASN A 76 -3.33 -9.16 15.08
N TYR A 77 -3.27 -7.94 15.62
CA TYR A 77 -2.53 -6.83 15.02
C TYR A 77 -1.02 -7.05 15.03
N LYS A 78 -0.46 -7.77 16.02
CA LYS A 78 0.97 -8.10 16.07
C LYS A 78 1.40 -8.95 14.87
N LYS A 79 0.63 -9.98 14.53
CA LYS A 79 0.88 -10.81 13.34
C LYS A 79 0.57 -10.06 12.04
N SER A 80 -0.44 -9.18 12.05
CA SER A 80 -0.72 -8.29 10.91
C SER A 80 0.47 -7.40 10.56
N ILE A 81 1.05 -6.70 11.56
CA ILE A 81 2.27 -5.89 11.39
C ILE A 81 3.43 -6.74 10.87
N TYR A 82 3.62 -7.94 11.42
CA TYR A 82 4.68 -8.85 10.98
C TYR A 82 4.57 -9.13 9.48
N TRP A 83 3.39 -9.56 9.02
CA TRP A 83 3.17 -9.92 7.62
C TRP A 83 3.26 -8.72 6.68
N TYR A 84 2.75 -7.55 7.06
CA TYR A 84 2.99 -6.34 6.27
C TYR A 84 4.49 -6.02 6.19
N LYS A 85 5.24 -6.09 7.30
CA LYS A 85 6.70 -5.87 7.29
C LYS A 85 7.45 -6.89 6.43
N VAL A 86 6.99 -8.14 6.34
CA VAL A 86 7.53 -9.13 5.39
C VAL A 86 7.33 -8.65 3.95
N GLY A 87 6.10 -8.23 3.60
CA GLY A 87 5.79 -7.70 2.27
C GLY A 87 6.68 -6.52 1.88
N ILE A 88 6.86 -5.57 2.80
CA ILE A 88 7.68 -4.38 2.61
C ILE A 88 9.15 -4.75 2.42
N LYS A 89 9.72 -5.55 3.33
CA LYS A 89 11.16 -5.84 3.33
C LYS A 89 11.60 -6.77 2.21
N VAL A 90 10.78 -7.75 1.83
CA VAL A 90 11.15 -8.78 0.87
C VAL A 90 10.75 -8.39 -0.56
N PHE A 91 9.63 -7.69 -0.73
CA PHE A 91 9.04 -7.46 -2.05
C PHE A 91 8.82 -5.98 -2.39
N ASN A 92 9.18 -5.04 -1.49
CA ASN A 92 8.82 -3.63 -1.61
C ASN A 92 7.30 -3.45 -1.89
N ASP A 93 6.47 -4.26 -1.24
CA ASP A 93 5.05 -4.34 -1.54
C ASP A 93 4.31 -3.08 -1.07
N LYS A 94 3.88 -2.28 -2.05
CA LYS A 94 3.14 -1.03 -1.84
C LYS A 94 1.82 -1.23 -1.10
N LYS A 95 1.15 -2.37 -1.30
CA LYS A 95 -0.10 -2.69 -0.59
C LYS A 95 0.16 -2.87 0.91
N SER A 96 1.24 -3.56 1.26
CA SER A 96 1.64 -3.73 2.66
C SER A 96 2.02 -2.41 3.34
N ILE A 97 2.71 -1.50 2.64
CA ILE A 97 3.06 -0.17 3.18
C ILE A 97 1.80 0.61 3.54
N PHE A 98 0.86 0.75 2.59
CA PHE A 98 -0.37 1.49 2.81
C PHE A 98 -1.26 0.86 3.89
N ASN A 99 -1.42 -0.48 3.87
CA ASN A 99 -2.22 -1.18 4.87
C ASN A 99 -1.62 -1.11 6.28
N LEU A 100 -0.30 -0.97 6.40
CA LEU A 100 0.33 -0.75 7.70
C LEU A 100 -0.02 0.65 8.25
N GLY A 101 -0.10 1.67 7.39
CA GLY A 101 -0.62 3.00 7.76
C GLY A 101 -2.06 2.92 8.27
N LEU A 102 -2.96 2.28 7.51
CA LEU A 102 -4.35 2.06 7.91
C LEU A 102 -4.48 1.29 9.23
N LEU A 103 -3.65 0.26 9.45
CA LEU A 103 -3.67 -0.50 10.70
C LEU A 103 -3.34 0.39 11.90
N TYR A 104 -2.32 1.24 11.76
CA TYR A 104 -1.94 2.16 12.82
C TYR A 104 -3.00 3.23 13.09
N GLU A 105 -3.62 3.76 12.03
CA GLU A 105 -4.68 4.75 12.14
C GLU A 105 -5.95 4.17 12.77
N GLU A 106 -6.51 3.10 12.19
CA GLU A 106 -7.86 2.63 12.50
C GLU A 106 -7.94 1.69 13.70
N LYS A 107 -6.87 0.91 13.97
CA LYS A 107 -6.91 -0.19 14.95
C LYS A 107 -6.00 0.03 16.14
N LEU A 108 -4.81 0.57 15.91
CA LEU A 108 -3.85 0.84 16.97
C LEU A 108 -3.94 2.28 17.50
N LEU A 109 -4.68 3.14 16.79
CA LEU A 109 -4.88 4.55 17.14
C LEU A 109 -3.56 5.31 17.37
N ASN A 110 -2.51 4.92 16.64
CA ASN A 110 -1.20 5.56 16.68
C ASN A 110 -1.00 6.40 15.41
N ILE A 111 -1.39 7.66 15.52
CA ILE A 111 -1.41 8.59 14.39
C ILE A 111 0.00 8.93 13.89
N ASP A 112 1.01 8.99 14.77
CA ASP A 112 2.40 9.25 14.34
C ASP A 112 2.96 8.13 13.47
N GLU A 113 2.73 6.87 13.83
CA GLU A 113 3.11 5.75 12.99
C GLU A 113 2.29 5.70 11.70
N ALA A 114 0.98 6.00 11.75
CA ALA A 114 0.17 6.10 10.53
C ALA A 114 0.72 7.12 9.53
N ILE A 115 1.03 8.34 9.99
CA ILE A 115 1.65 9.41 9.19
C ILE A 115 2.96 8.93 8.57
N LYS A 116 3.82 8.26 9.35
CA LYS A 116 5.10 7.73 8.86
C LYS A 116 4.91 6.72 7.73
N TRP A 117 3.98 5.77 7.87
CA TRP A 117 3.71 4.78 6.82
C TRP A 117 3.00 5.38 5.60
N TYR A 118 2.16 6.39 5.77
CA TYR A 118 1.60 7.12 4.63
C TYR A 118 2.64 7.94 3.87
N ARG A 119 3.60 8.57 4.57
CA ARG A 119 4.74 9.22 3.90
C ARG A 119 5.55 8.21 3.07
N GLU A 120 5.79 7.02 3.60
CA GLU A 120 6.46 5.97 2.85
C GLU A 120 5.63 5.49 1.65
N ALA A 121 4.31 5.34 1.81
CA ALA A 121 3.41 4.99 0.71
C ALA A 121 3.43 6.06 -0.40
N ILE A 122 3.44 7.34 -0.03
CA ILE A 122 3.59 8.49 -0.94
C ILE A 122 4.92 8.40 -1.71
N ASN A 123 6.02 8.08 -1.04
CA ASN A 123 7.33 7.89 -1.67
C ASN A 123 7.29 6.76 -2.71
N GLN A 124 6.48 5.72 -2.47
CA GLN A 124 6.25 4.62 -3.41
C GLN A 124 5.16 4.92 -4.46
N LYS A 125 4.72 6.18 -4.57
CA LYS A 125 3.69 6.66 -5.51
C LYS A 125 2.28 6.09 -5.25
N ASN A 126 1.95 5.74 -4.01
CA ASN A 126 0.58 5.43 -3.63
C ASN A 126 -0.20 6.75 -3.47
N LEU A 127 -1.25 6.92 -4.28
CA LEU A 127 -2.03 8.16 -4.31
C LEU A 127 -3.05 8.23 -3.16
N ASP A 128 -3.62 7.09 -2.74
CA ASP A 128 -4.59 7.02 -1.64
C ASP A 128 -4.01 7.53 -0.31
N ALA A 129 -2.69 7.35 -0.12
CA ALA A 129 -1.98 7.82 1.05
C ALA A 129 -1.98 9.35 1.22
N TYR A 130 -2.13 10.12 0.13
CA TYR A 130 -2.25 11.58 0.21
C TYR A 130 -3.55 12.02 0.87
N ASP A 131 -4.66 11.35 0.54
CA ASP A 131 -5.97 11.69 1.08
C ASP A 131 -6.00 11.39 2.58
N ASN A 132 -5.57 10.19 3.00
CA ASN A 132 -5.53 9.80 4.41
C ASN A 132 -4.62 10.71 5.24
N ILE A 133 -3.39 10.99 4.77
CA ILE A 133 -2.49 11.87 5.52
C ILE A 133 -3.03 13.31 5.59
N SER A 134 -3.68 13.81 4.53
CA SER A 134 -4.27 15.16 4.53
C SER A 134 -5.41 15.28 5.54
N LEU A 135 -6.29 14.28 5.61
CA LEU A 135 -7.38 14.20 6.59
C LEU A 135 -6.84 14.12 8.02
N ILE A 136 -5.79 13.32 8.27
CA ILE A 136 -5.14 13.28 9.59
C ILE A 136 -4.66 14.68 10.02
N TYR A 137 -3.99 15.42 9.12
CA TYR A 137 -3.50 16.76 9.46
C TYR A 137 -4.66 17.74 9.68
N HIS A 138 -5.73 17.66 8.89
CA HIS A 138 -6.90 18.53 9.02
C HIS A 138 -7.71 18.23 10.30
N ASP A 139 -8.14 16.98 10.47
CA ASP A 139 -9.13 16.60 11.46
C ASP A 139 -8.52 16.34 12.83
N ILE A 140 -7.33 15.73 12.88
CA ILE A 140 -6.71 15.31 14.14
C ILE A 140 -5.69 16.35 14.61
N ARG A 141 -4.75 16.73 13.74
CA ARG A 141 -3.68 17.68 14.10
C ARG A 141 -4.12 19.14 14.07
N LYS A 142 -5.26 19.44 13.43
CA LYS A 142 -5.73 20.80 13.18
C LYS A 142 -4.68 21.68 12.48
N ASP A 143 -3.84 21.07 11.65
CA ASP A 143 -2.83 21.71 10.84
C ASP A 143 -3.29 21.78 9.37
N ASN A 144 -4.13 22.77 9.10
CA ASN A 144 -4.71 23.00 7.79
C ASN A 144 -3.67 23.37 6.72
N LEU A 145 -2.54 23.93 7.12
CA LEU A 145 -1.46 24.29 6.20
C LEU A 145 -0.81 23.03 5.63
N THR A 146 -0.42 22.10 6.50
CA THR A 146 0.16 20.81 6.08
C THR A 146 -0.87 19.94 5.38
N ALA A 147 -2.11 19.90 5.88
CA ALA A 147 -3.20 19.17 5.22
C ALA A 147 -3.42 19.65 3.78
N SER A 148 -3.54 20.97 3.58
CA SER A 148 -3.70 21.57 2.25
C SER A 148 -2.48 21.30 1.36
N ALA A 149 -1.27 21.24 1.91
CA ALA A 149 -0.08 20.96 1.12
C ALA A 149 -0.11 19.53 0.55
N TYR A 150 -0.48 18.54 1.37
CA TYR A 150 -0.68 17.17 0.89
C TYR A 150 -1.80 17.10 -0.15
N TYR A 151 -2.91 17.79 0.09
CA TYR A 151 -4.05 17.70 -0.82
C TYR A 151 -3.79 18.42 -2.16
N LEU A 152 -3.09 19.56 -2.16
CA LEU A 152 -2.63 20.23 -3.39
C LEU A 152 -1.69 19.34 -4.22
N ALA A 153 -0.87 18.51 -3.58
CA ALA A 153 0.02 17.60 -4.28
C ALA A 153 -0.71 16.49 -5.05
N THR A 154 -2.01 16.30 -4.87
CA THR A 154 -2.82 15.34 -5.64
C THR A 154 -3.32 15.89 -6.98
N ILE A 155 -3.20 17.20 -7.21
CA ILE A 155 -3.58 17.85 -8.45
C ILE A 155 -2.81 17.22 -9.61
N GLU A 156 -3.52 16.94 -10.71
CA GLU A 156 -3.02 16.28 -11.93
C GLU A 156 -2.56 14.82 -11.72
N LYS A 157 -2.82 14.25 -10.53
CA LYS A 157 -2.61 12.83 -10.23
C LYS A 157 -3.92 12.10 -9.98
N SER A 158 -4.71 12.61 -9.04
CA SER A 158 -6.01 12.05 -8.64
C SER A 158 -7.15 13.01 -8.92
N TYR A 159 -6.90 14.31 -8.85
CA TYR A 159 -7.94 15.34 -8.92
C TYR A 159 -7.51 16.50 -9.82
N THR A 160 -8.50 17.24 -10.35
CA THR A 160 -8.24 18.50 -11.05
C THR A 160 -7.94 19.62 -10.06
N LYS A 161 -7.21 20.64 -10.51
CA LYS A 161 -6.96 21.86 -9.72
C LYS A 161 -8.24 22.48 -9.19
N LYS A 162 -9.29 22.54 -10.03
CA LYS A 162 -10.59 23.10 -9.64
C LYS A 162 -11.21 22.32 -8.48
N GLN A 163 -11.26 20.99 -8.57
CA GLN A 163 -11.81 20.14 -7.50
C GLN A 163 -11.11 20.39 -6.16
N ILE A 164 -9.77 20.40 -6.15
CA ILE A 164 -9.01 20.61 -4.91
C ILE A 164 -9.22 22.02 -4.37
N LEU A 165 -9.18 23.05 -5.21
CA LEU A 165 -9.37 24.43 -4.75
C LEU A 165 -10.79 24.69 -4.26
N ASP A 166 -11.81 24.14 -4.91
CA ASP A 166 -13.20 24.26 -4.49
C ASP A 166 -13.40 23.55 -3.14
N PHE A 167 -12.87 22.33 -2.99
CA PHE A 167 -12.95 21.59 -1.72
C PHE A 167 -12.25 22.32 -0.57
N LEU A 168 -11.01 22.77 -0.78
CA LEU A 168 -10.26 23.49 0.25
C LEU A 168 -10.99 24.76 0.70
N LYS A 169 -11.62 25.49 -0.22
CA LYS A 169 -12.30 26.76 0.10
C LYS A 169 -13.69 26.57 0.68
N ASN A 170 -14.46 25.60 0.18
CA ASN A 170 -15.87 25.47 0.52
C ASN A 170 -16.08 24.51 1.69
N ASP A 171 -15.43 23.34 1.65
CA ASP A 171 -15.58 22.29 2.65
C ASP A 171 -14.69 22.57 3.86
N TRP A 172 -13.39 22.74 3.64
CA TRP A 172 -12.43 22.99 4.72
C TRP A 172 -12.33 24.46 5.14
N LYS A 173 -12.97 25.37 4.39
CA LYS A 173 -12.99 26.82 4.66
C LYS A 173 -11.59 27.44 4.76
N ILE A 174 -10.64 26.96 3.95
CA ILE A 174 -9.25 27.43 3.94
C ILE A 174 -9.14 28.71 3.10
N ASP A 175 -8.53 29.73 3.69
CA ASP A 175 -8.32 31.01 3.03
C ASP A 175 -7.23 30.95 1.94
N GLU A 176 -7.28 31.89 1.00
CA GLU A 176 -6.36 31.93 -0.13
C GLU A 176 -4.88 32.11 0.29
N ALA A 177 -4.60 32.81 1.40
CA ALA A 177 -3.24 33.01 1.88
C ALA A 177 -2.65 31.70 2.42
N THR A 178 -3.45 30.90 3.11
CA THR A 178 -3.06 29.55 3.58
C THR A 178 -2.83 28.60 2.41
N ILE A 179 -3.72 28.59 1.41
CA ILE A 179 -3.54 27.78 0.18
C ILE A 179 -2.23 28.14 -0.52
N LYS A 180 -1.89 29.44 -0.59
CA LYS A 180 -0.62 29.89 -1.19
C LYS A 180 0.60 29.37 -0.44
N LYS A 181 0.58 29.41 0.89
CA LYS A 181 1.66 28.85 1.72
C LYS A 181 1.75 27.33 1.55
N ALA A 182 0.61 26.64 1.52
CA ALA A 182 0.53 25.19 1.32
C ALA A 182 1.13 24.75 -0.01
N TYR A 183 0.86 25.50 -1.09
CA TYR A 183 1.44 25.26 -2.41
C TYR A 183 2.97 25.31 -2.41
N HIS A 184 3.58 26.17 -1.59
CA HIS A 184 5.04 26.16 -1.44
C HIS A 184 5.51 25.02 -0.53
N LEU A 185 4.78 24.75 0.56
CA LEU A 185 5.13 23.70 1.53
C LEU A 185 5.18 22.31 0.90
N GLN A 186 4.26 21.98 -0.02
CA GLN A 186 4.22 20.65 -0.65
C GLN A 186 5.55 20.26 -1.31
N LYS A 187 6.33 21.23 -1.81
CA LYS A 187 7.63 20.99 -2.45
C LYS A 187 8.67 20.37 -1.52
N THR A 188 8.48 20.52 -0.21
CA THR A 188 9.35 19.93 0.82
C THR A 188 8.78 18.64 1.42
N LEU A 189 7.46 18.42 1.29
CA LEU A 189 6.76 17.31 1.93
C LEU A 189 6.65 16.07 1.05
N VAL A 190 6.64 16.24 -0.27
CA VAL A 190 6.34 15.17 -1.22
C VAL A 190 7.37 15.13 -2.35
N PRO A 191 7.68 13.95 -2.90
CA PRO A 191 8.72 13.81 -3.92
C PRO A 191 8.33 14.40 -5.28
N ASN A 192 7.02 14.51 -5.58
CA ASN A 192 6.51 15.03 -6.85
C ASN A 192 5.39 16.05 -6.57
N PRO A 193 5.71 17.29 -6.17
CA PRO A 193 4.71 18.31 -5.89
C PRO A 193 3.98 18.74 -7.17
N TYR A 194 2.75 19.25 -7.02
CA TYR A 194 2.04 19.94 -8.09
C TYR A 194 2.77 21.26 -8.43
N TYR A 195 2.94 21.53 -9.73
CA TYR A 195 3.57 22.76 -10.22
C TYR A 195 2.61 23.54 -11.11
N ASP A 196 2.40 24.81 -10.76
CA ASP A 196 1.57 25.74 -11.51
C ASP A 196 2.41 26.94 -11.98
N LYS A 197 2.69 26.97 -13.29
CA LYS A 197 3.47 28.03 -13.90
C LYS A 197 2.82 29.41 -13.74
N GLU A 198 1.50 29.52 -13.92
CA GLU A 198 0.81 30.82 -13.84
C GLU A 198 0.81 31.37 -12.42
N PHE A 199 0.67 30.48 -11.43
CA PHE A 199 0.70 30.86 -10.03
C PHE A 199 2.08 31.41 -9.63
N GLU A 200 3.16 30.75 -10.05
CA GLU A 200 4.54 31.22 -9.81
C GLU A 200 4.82 32.56 -10.50
N GLU A 201 4.40 32.72 -11.75
CA GLU A 201 4.59 33.97 -12.51
C GLU A 201 3.84 35.17 -11.90
N LYS A 202 2.61 34.96 -11.39
CA LYS A 202 1.83 36.00 -10.69
C LYS A 202 2.52 36.46 -9.40
N ILE A 203 3.16 35.55 -8.66
CA ILE A 203 3.93 35.88 -7.45
C ILE A 203 5.19 36.67 -7.81
N ALA A 204 5.92 36.25 -8.84
CA ALA A 204 7.13 36.92 -9.30
C ALA A 204 6.86 38.38 -9.72
N LYS A 205 5.78 38.62 -10.49
CA LYS A 205 5.38 39.97 -10.92
C LYS A 205 4.99 40.91 -9.75
N LYS A 206 4.38 40.37 -8.69
CA LYS A 206 4.06 41.16 -7.48
C LYS A 206 5.30 41.59 -6.68
N LYS A 207 6.41 40.85 -6.77
CA LYS A 207 7.68 41.20 -6.12
C LYS A 207 8.48 42.22 -6.93
N SER A 208 8.39 42.20 -8.27
CA SER A 208 9.10 43.15 -9.14
C SER A 208 8.46 44.54 -9.23
N GLY A 209 7.16 44.67 -8.98
CA GLY A 209 6.42 45.94 -9.00
C GLY A 209 6.40 46.73 -7.68
N ARG A 210 7.21 46.33 -6.68
CA ARG A 210 7.38 47.03 -5.38
C ARG A 210 8.75 47.72 -5.27
N ARG A 211 9.30 48.21 -6.38
CA ARG A 211 10.51 49.03 -6.42
C ARG A 211 10.14 50.48 -6.69
#